data_AF-K7YRK8-F1
#
_entry.id   AF-K7YRK8-F1
#
_cell.length_a   1.000
_cell.length_b   1.000
_cell.length_c   1.000
_cell.angle_alpha   90.00
_cell.angle_beta   90.00
_cell.angle_gamma   90.00
#
_symmetry.space_group_name_H-M   'P 1'
#
loop_
_entity.id
_entity.type
_entity.pdbx_description
1 polymer ?
#
loop_
_entity_poly.entity_id
_entity_poly.type
_entity_poly.pdbx_seq_one_letter_code
_entity_poly.pdbx_strand_id
1 'polypeptide(L)'
;MFRNLAINLLPLLLLLTGCSIEASLQDLAGLRGPKLPPGIDITNKQPIAGVVTDPSISDFAKSEILVGPTGKADGVTELQFAIQLMNSDNTVVAGYVPQFTVIKGLGTVPVVCTPSDDFGFSVCSIRSSEPGIKTLQVTNLGGFNAEKDLLFDAVVKEATRIVSSGGEVTVATHPSGWQMTGTVGSQFGSVVVEKNGYKLRLGAGGAAIE
;
A
#
# COMPACT_ATOMS: atom_id res chain seq x y z
N MET A 1 -12.46 -54.29 -20.16
CA MET A 1 -11.95 -54.60 -18.79
C MET A 1 -11.77 -53.30 -18.05
N PHE A 2 -12.75 -52.92 -17.21
CA PHE A 2 -12.71 -51.70 -16.43
C PHE A 2 -11.97 -51.97 -15.11
N ARG A 3 -10.88 -51.24 -14.85
CA ARG A 3 -10.15 -51.32 -13.59
C ARG A 3 -10.67 -50.23 -12.64
N ASN A 4 -11.23 -50.70 -11.53
CA ASN A 4 -11.64 -49.95 -10.35
C ASN A 4 -10.46 -49.12 -9.79
N LEU A 5 -10.63 -47.81 -9.68
CA LEU A 5 -9.75 -46.95 -8.91
C LEU A 5 -10.42 -46.70 -7.55
N ALA A 6 -9.88 -47.33 -6.51
CA ALA A 6 -10.34 -47.19 -5.13
C ALA A 6 -9.94 -45.80 -4.60
N ILE A 7 -10.94 -45.00 -4.26
CA ILE A 7 -10.80 -43.72 -3.56
C ILE A 7 -10.56 -44.05 -2.08
N ASN A 8 -9.33 -43.83 -1.61
CA ASN A 8 -8.98 -43.91 -0.19
C ASN A 8 -9.31 -42.55 0.47
N LEU A 9 -10.55 -42.42 0.95
CA LEU A 9 -10.92 -41.40 1.95
C LEU A 9 -10.42 -41.88 3.32
N LEU A 10 -9.29 -41.35 3.78
CA LEU A 10 -8.91 -41.43 5.19
C LEU A 10 -9.17 -40.07 5.86
N PRO A 11 -9.95 -40.02 6.95
CA PRO A 11 -10.34 -38.78 7.60
C PRO A 11 -9.21 -38.32 8.54
N LEU A 12 -8.64 -37.14 8.27
CA LEU A 12 -7.73 -36.50 9.21
C LEU A 12 -8.56 -35.73 10.24
N LEU A 13 -9.09 -36.52 11.18
CA LEU A 13 -9.87 -36.10 12.33
C LEU A 13 -8.96 -36.26 13.57
N LEU A 14 -8.19 -35.23 13.95
CA LEU A 14 -7.58 -35.11 15.28
C LEU A 14 -6.78 -33.80 15.38
N LEU A 15 -7.35 -32.80 16.06
CA LEU A 15 -6.72 -31.93 17.07
C LEU A 15 -7.67 -30.76 17.39
N LEU A 16 -8.84 -31.09 17.94
CA LEU A 16 -9.65 -30.17 18.75
C LEU A 16 -9.42 -30.52 20.22
N THR A 17 -8.21 -30.27 20.70
CA THR A 17 -7.95 -30.01 22.12
C THR A 17 -7.97 -28.49 22.23
N GLY A 18 -9.05 -27.87 22.67
CA GLY A 18 -9.46 -27.95 24.06
C GLY A 18 -8.61 -27.05 24.97
N CYS A 19 -8.06 -25.94 24.46
CA CYS A 19 -7.73 -24.80 25.32
C CYS A 19 -8.99 -23.95 25.47
N SER A 20 -9.75 -24.20 26.53
CA SER A 20 -10.73 -23.24 27.05
C SER A 20 -9.96 -22.00 27.50
N ILE A 21 -9.82 -21.03 26.60
CA ILE A 21 -9.47 -19.66 26.97
C ILE A 21 -10.78 -19.02 27.41
N GLU A 22 -11.27 -19.39 28.59
CA GLU A 22 -12.19 -18.54 29.36
C GLU A 22 -11.37 -17.35 29.90
N ALA A 23 -10.91 -16.51 28.97
CA ALA A 23 -10.52 -15.16 29.28
C ALA A 23 -11.82 -14.43 29.67
N SER A 24 -12.00 -14.31 30.99
CA SER A 24 -12.93 -13.44 31.69
C SER A 24 -13.46 -12.28 30.83
N LEU A 25 -14.66 -12.46 30.28
CA LEU A 25 -15.47 -11.39 29.70
C LEU A 25 -16.07 -10.47 30.77
N GLN A 26 -15.78 -10.68 32.06
CA GLN A 26 -16.21 -9.80 33.14
C GLN A 26 -15.35 -8.52 33.23
N ASP A 27 -14.18 -8.47 32.58
CA ASP A 27 -13.34 -7.26 32.53
C ASP A 27 -13.62 -6.36 31.30
N LEU A 28 -14.47 -6.80 30.37
CA LEU A 28 -14.80 -6.02 29.17
C LEU A 28 -16.02 -5.09 29.36
N ALA A 29 -16.79 -5.29 30.43
CA ALA A 29 -17.83 -4.36 30.88
C ALA A 29 -17.21 -3.40 31.92
N GLY A 30 -16.34 -2.52 31.44
CA GLY A 30 -15.45 -1.72 32.27
C GLY A 30 -16.13 -1.04 33.46
N LEU A 31 -15.46 -1.09 34.62
CA LEU A 31 -15.62 -0.09 35.68
C LEU A 31 -14.42 0.00 36.63
N ARG A 32 -13.40 -0.87 36.54
CA ARG A 32 -12.21 -0.81 37.40
C ARG A 32 -10.93 -1.25 36.68
N GLY A 33 -10.46 -0.42 35.75
CA GLY A 33 -9.06 -0.48 35.33
C GLY A 33 -8.12 -0.28 36.54
N PRO A 34 -6.85 -0.70 36.45
CA PRO A 34 -5.87 -0.50 37.52
C PRO A 34 -5.86 0.96 37.94
N LYS A 35 -6.15 1.19 39.23
CA LYS A 35 -6.18 2.52 39.82
C LYS A 35 -4.80 3.14 39.62
N LEU A 36 -4.73 4.15 38.75
CA LEU A 36 -3.52 4.91 38.53
C LEU A 36 -2.95 5.37 39.88
N PRO A 37 -1.62 5.35 40.06
CA PRO A 37 -0.99 5.89 41.25
C PRO A 37 -1.50 7.32 41.49
N PRO A 38 -1.83 7.69 42.75
CA PRO A 38 -2.23 9.04 43.07
C PRO A 38 -1.10 10.00 42.68
N GLY A 39 -1.37 10.90 41.73
CA GLY A 39 -0.41 11.89 41.24
C GLY A 39 -0.26 11.98 39.71
N ILE A 40 -0.81 11.05 38.93
CA ILE A 40 -0.84 11.18 37.46
C ILE A 40 -2.14 11.88 37.05
N ASP A 41 -2.04 13.20 36.87
CA ASP A 41 -3.11 14.03 36.32
C ASP A 41 -3.16 13.87 34.78
N ILE A 42 -3.99 12.94 34.30
CA ILE A 42 -4.33 12.80 32.87
C ILE A 42 -5.38 13.82 32.39
N THR A 43 -5.92 14.63 33.30
CA THR A 43 -6.84 15.74 32.99
C THR A 43 -6.08 16.99 32.53
N ASN A 44 -4.78 17.07 32.81
CA ASN A 44 -3.89 18.01 32.15
C ASN A 44 -3.45 17.43 30.80
N LYS A 45 -4.40 17.31 29.86
CA LYS A 45 -4.06 17.52 28.44
C LYS A 45 -3.52 18.94 28.38
N GLN A 46 -2.24 19.14 28.66
CA GLN A 46 -1.60 20.39 28.28
C GLN A 46 -1.89 20.53 26.78
N PRO A 47 -2.64 21.57 26.35
CA PRO A 47 -2.68 21.89 24.94
C PRO A 47 -1.22 22.01 24.54
N ILE A 48 -0.80 21.21 23.57
CA ILE A 48 0.48 21.39 22.89
C ILE A 48 0.46 22.84 22.43
N ALA A 49 1.21 23.70 23.13
CA ALA A 49 1.27 25.15 23.02
C ALA A 49 0.16 25.80 22.16
N GLY A 50 -1.08 25.93 22.64
CA GLY A 50 -2.15 26.66 21.93
C GLY A 50 -2.60 26.09 20.57
N VAL A 51 -3.92 25.94 20.38
CA VAL A 51 -4.50 25.61 19.08
C VAL A 51 -4.96 26.91 18.42
N VAL A 52 -4.44 27.20 17.24
CA VAL A 52 -4.92 28.30 16.40
C VAL A 52 -6.00 27.75 15.47
N THR A 53 -7.23 28.21 15.66
CA THR A 53 -8.39 27.83 14.82
C THR A 53 -8.73 28.87 13.77
N ASP A 54 -8.08 30.04 13.80
CA ASP A 54 -8.23 31.08 12.79
C ASP A 54 -7.05 31.03 11.81
N PRO A 55 -7.29 30.58 10.56
CA PRO A 55 -6.26 30.53 9.52
C PRO A 55 -5.62 31.87 9.19
N SER A 56 -6.33 32.98 9.41
CA SER A 56 -5.89 34.31 8.95
C SER A 56 -4.73 34.89 9.77
N ILE A 57 -4.51 34.35 10.96
CA ILE A 57 -3.42 34.73 11.86
C ILE A 57 -2.27 33.70 11.86
N SER A 58 -2.39 32.63 11.07
CA SER A 58 -1.39 31.56 11.01
C SER A 58 -0.24 31.91 10.06
N ASP A 59 1.00 31.67 10.48
CA ASP A 59 2.22 31.93 9.69
C ASP A 59 2.81 30.65 9.05
N PHE A 60 2.42 29.47 9.53
CA PHE A 60 2.84 28.15 9.04
C PHE A 60 4.36 27.93 9.00
N ALA A 61 5.17 28.75 9.68
CA ALA A 61 6.61 28.80 9.49
C ALA A 61 7.36 27.52 9.91
N LYS A 62 6.73 26.66 10.71
CA LYS A 62 7.28 25.37 11.17
C LYS A 62 6.54 24.16 10.60
N SER A 63 5.73 24.36 9.56
CA SER A 63 4.99 23.26 8.94
C SER A 63 5.95 22.31 8.22
N GLU A 64 5.55 21.04 8.08
CA GLU A 64 6.36 20.02 7.41
C GLU A 64 5.49 19.06 6.60
N ILE A 65 6.00 18.60 5.45
CA ILE A 65 5.42 17.52 4.66
C ILE A 65 6.05 16.19 5.08
N LEU A 66 5.23 15.32 5.66
CA LEU A 66 5.57 13.98 6.13
C LEU A 66 5.12 12.96 5.09
N VAL A 67 6.08 12.26 4.51
CA VAL A 67 5.84 11.30 3.43
C VAL A 67 5.91 9.89 3.98
N GLY A 68 4.89 9.10 3.64
CA GLY A 68 4.84 7.68 3.94
C GLY A 68 5.70 6.83 2.99
N PRO A 69 5.42 5.53 2.87
CA PRO A 69 6.10 4.64 1.93
C PRO A 69 5.83 5.02 0.46
N THR A 70 6.46 4.31 -0.48
CA THR A 70 6.26 4.53 -1.91
C THR A 70 4.83 4.19 -2.37
N GLY A 71 4.35 4.91 -3.38
CA GLY A 71 3.05 4.65 -4.03
C GLY A 71 3.17 3.71 -5.22
N LYS A 72 2.04 3.21 -5.74
CA LYS A 72 2.01 2.43 -6.99
C LYS A 72 1.53 3.28 -8.16
N ALA A 73 2.23 3.21 -9.30
CA ALA A 73 1.87 3.95 -10.50
C ALA A 73 0.82 3.22 -11.38
N ASP A 74 -0.34 2.88 -10.81
CA ASP A 74 -1.44 2.18 -11.52
C ASP A 74 -2.58 3.11 -11.95
N GLY A 75 -2.53 4.40 -11.61
CA GLY A 75 -3.58 5.39 -11.85
C GLY A 75 -4.81 5.24 -10.95
N VAL A 76 -4.81 4.29 -10.00
CA VAL A 76 -5.98 3.93 -9.18
C VAL A 76 -5.66 4.01 -7.69
N THR A 77 -4.53 3.46 -7.26
CA THR A 77 -4.09 3.41 -5.87
C THR A 77 -3.69 4.80 -5.38
N GLU A 78 -4.24 5.19 -4.24
CA GLU A 78 -3.87 6.43 -3.55
C GLU A 78 -2.63 6.23 -2.69
N LEU A 79 -1.68 7.14 -2.86
CA LEU A 79 -0.62 7.36 -1.89
C LEU A 79 -1.08 8.46 -0.93
N GLN A 80 -1.07 8.13 0.36
CA GLN A 80 -1.36 9.08 1.42
C GLN A 80 -0.06 9.65 2.00
N PHE A 81 -0.07 10.96 2.24
CA PHE A 81 0.99 11.67 2.95
C PHE A 81 0.34 12.65 3.93
N ALA A 82 1.08 13.06 4.95
CA ALA A 82 0.58 13.99 5.95
C ALA A 82 1.31 15.33 5.83
N ILE A 83 0.62 16.40 6.20
CA ILE A 83 1.21 17.73 6.38
C ILE A 83 0.95 18.11 7.83
N GLN A 84 2.01 18.37 8.57
CA GLN A 84 1.93 18.94 9.91
C GLN A 84 1.93 20.47 9.78
N LEU A 85 0.92 21.13 10.32
CA LEU A 85 0.73 22.57 10.27
C LEU A 85 1.07 23.20 11.62
N MET A 86 2.17 23.94 11.67
CA MET A 86 2.66 24.60 12.87
C MET A 86 3.14 26.02 12.57
N ASN A 87 2.84 26.94 13.48
CA ASN A 87 3.33 28.31 13.43
C ASN A 87 4.74 28.44 14.01
N SER A 88 5.36 29.61 13.82
CA SER A 88 6.70 29.94 14.33
C SER A 88 6.85 29.79 15.86
N ASP A 89 5.77 30.04 16.62
CA ASP A 89 5.69 29.92 18.07
C ASP A 89 5.44 28.49 18.60
N ASN A 90 5.37 27.50 17.69
CA ASN A 90 5.01 26.11 17.92
C ASN A 90 3.53 25.86 18.26
N THR A 91 2.64 26.83 18.02
CA THR A 91 1.20 26.57 18.04
C THR A 91 0.78 25.71 16.84
N VAL A 92 -0.14 24.79 17.07
CA VAL A 92 -0.69 23.94 16.00
C VAL A 92 -1.84 24.66 15.31
N VAL A 93 -1.97 24.46 14.00
CA VAL A 93 -3.07 25.05 13.22
C VAL A 93 -4.10 23.96 12.93
N ALA A 94 -5.28 24.06 13.54
CA ALA A 94 -6.37 23.11 13.40
C ALA A 94 -7.47 23.62 12.45
N GLY A 95 -8.19 22.71 11.80
CA GLY A 95 -9.29 23.02 10.89
C GLY A 95 -8.88 23.59 9.54
N TYR A 96 -7.59 23.67 9.24
CA TYR A 96 -7.08 24.21 7.99
C TYR A 96 -6.97 23.13 6.91
N VAL A 97 -7.39 23.43 5.67
CA VAL A 97 -7.28 22.50 4.54
C VAL A 97 -6.12 22.94 3.63
N PRO A 98 -4.96 22.27 3.68
CA PRO A 98 -3.86 22.58 2.78
C PRO A 98 -4.18 22.20 1.34
N GLN A 99 -3.59 22.94 0.40
CA GLN A 99 -3.65 22.69 -1.03
C GLN A 99 -2.24 22.52 -1.55
N PHE A 100 -2.02 21.50 -2.36
CA PHE A 100 -0.73 21.24 -2.97
C PHE A 100 -0.86 21.11 -4.48
N THR A 101 0.24 21.34 -5.18
CA THR A 101 0.40 21.10 -6.61
C THR A 101 1.61 20.19 -6.85
N VAL A 102 1.63 19.53 -8.00
CA VAL A 102 2.77 18.74 -8.45
C VAL A 102 3.58 19.62 -9.40
N ILE A 103 4.78 20.02 -8.98
CA ILE A 103 5.66 20.89 -9.77
C ILE A 103 6.61 20.10 -10.68
N LYS A 104 6.84 18.81 -10.40
CA LYS A 104 7.69 17.92 -11.19
C LYS A 104 7.12 16.51 -11.24
N GLY A 105 7.24 15.88 -12.41
CA GLY A 105 6.70 14.55 -12.69
C GLY A 105 5.32 14.63 -13.35
N LEU A 106 5.04 13.66 -14.22
CA LEU A 106 3.79 13.58 -15.00
C LEU A 106 2.86 12.48 -14.48
N GLY A 107 1.65 12.41 -15.04
CA GLY A 107 0.67 11.35 -14.76
C GLY A 107 0.04 11.41 -13.38
N THR A 108 0.21 12.50 -12.64
CA THR A 108 -0.35 12.67 -11.30
C THR A 108 -1.74 13.29 -11.34
N VAL A 109 -2.60 12.82 -10.44
CA VAL A 109 -3.92 13.42 -10.20
C VAL A 109 -4.01 13.75 -8.70
N PRO A 110 -4.00 15.04 -8.32
CA PRO A 110 -4.24 15.42 -6.93
C PRO A 110 -5.68 15.10 -6.56
N VAL A 111 -5.90 14.56 -5.36
CA VAL A 111 -7.24 14.20 -4.88
C VAL A 111 -7.73 15.32 -3.95
N VAL A 112 -7.55 15.17 -2.64
CA VAL A 112 -7.92 16.18 -1.64
C VAL A 112 -6.99 16.05 -0.43
N CYS A 113 -6.93 17.11 0.38
CA CYS A 113 -6.46 17.05 1.75
C CYS A 113 -7.66 17.14 2.71
N THR A 114 -7.54 16.52 3.88
CA THR A 114 -8.50 16.72 4.98
C THR A 114 -8.24 18.04 5.69
N PRO A 115 -9.21 18.60 6.42
CA PRO A 115 -8.91 19.61 7.43
C PRO A 115 -7.90 19.07 8.44
N SER A 116 -7.00 19.93 8.93
CA SER A 116 -6.07 19.56 9.98
C SER A 116 -6.79 19.27 11.30
N ASP A 117 -6.32 18.27 12.03
CA ASP A 117 -6.86 17.90 13.32
C ASP A 117 -6.36 18.80 14.47
N ASP A 118 -6.74 18.49 15.71
CA ASP A 118 -6.32 19.21 16.92
C ASP A 118 -4.82 19.10 17.21
N PHE A 119 -4.08 18.27 16.45
CA PHE A 119 -2.63 18.13 16.51
C PHE A 119 -1.93 18.81 15.32
N GLY A 120 -2.70 19.48 14.44
CA GLY A 120 -2.21 20.15 13.25
C GLY A 120 -1.92 19.21 12.08
N PHE A 121 -2.34 17.94 12.12
CA PHE A 121 -2.11 17.02 11.00
C PHE A 121 -3.26 17.05 10.00
N SER A 122 -2.92 17.29 8.74
CA SER A 122 -3.80 17.11 7.59
C SER A 122 -3.31 15.93 6.75
N VAL A 123 -4.21 15.03 6.34
CA VAL A 123 -3.89 13.91 5.45
C VAL A 123 -4.27 14.25 4.03
N CYS A 124 -3.33 14.10 3.10
CA CYS A 124 -3.49 14.38 1.68
C CYS A 124 -3.33 13.10 0.87
N SER A 125 -4.08 12.99 -0.23
CA SER A 125 -4.03 11.84 -1.14
C SER A 125 -3.68 12.25 -2.57
N ILE A 126 -2.87 11.42 -3.23
CA ILE A 126 -2.44 11.61 -4.61
C ILE A 126 -2.36 10.26 -5.33
N ARG A 127 -2.72 10.23 -6.61
CA ARG A 127 -2.58 9.05 -7.49
C ARG A 127 -1.63 9.37 -8.63
N SER A 128 -0.98 8.36 -9.19
CA SER A 128 -0.14 8.49 -10.37
C SER A 128 -0.35 7.33 -11.34
N SER A 129 -0.42 7.60 -12.65
CA SER A 129 -0.39 6.59 -13.71
C SER A 129 1.02 6.32 -14.25
N GLU A 130 2.00 7.12 -13.82
CA GLU A 130 3.39 7.01 -14.28
C GLU A 130 4.36 6.83 -13.12
N PRO A 131 5.30 5.88 -13.20
CA PRO A 131 6.30 5.68 -12.16
C PRO A 131 7.30 6.83 -12.08
N GLY A 132 8.08 6.85 -11.00
CA GLY A 132 9.15 7.80 -10.75
C GLY A 132 8.83 8.81 -9.65
N ILE A 133 9.76 9.76 -9.49
CA ILE A 133 9.70 10.80 -8.46
C ILE A 133 8.74 11.91 -8.89
N LYS A 134 7.84 12.31 -7.98
CA LYS A 134 6.92 13.43 -8.13
C LYS A 134 7.23 14.46 -7.04
N THR A 135 7.54 15.68 -7.42
CA THR A 135 7.83 16.75 -6.46
C THR A 135 6.55 17.56 -6.24
N LEU A 136 6.12 17.60 -4.98
CA LEU A 136 4.96 18.38 -4.53
C LEU A 136 5.41 19.73 -3.99
N GLN A 137 4.53 20.72 -4.09
CA GLN A 137 4.65 22.01 -3.44
C GLN A 137 3.32 22.40 -2.81
N VAL A 138 3.33 22.87 -1.56
CA VAL A 138 2.13 23.40 -0.91
C VAL A 138 1.93 24.86 -1.35
N THR A 139 0.68 25.23 -1.68
CA THR A 139 0.39 26.45 -2.45
C THR A 139 -0.42 27.51 -1.70
N ASN A 140 -1.10 27.14 -0.61
CA ASN A 140 -1.99 28.05 0.12
C ASN A 140 -1.52 28.42 1.53
N LEU A 141 -0.29 28.05 1.90
CA LEU A 141 0.29 28.40 3.21
C LEU A 141 1.14 29.66 3.05
N GLY A 142 0.67 30.80 3.58
CA GLY A 142 1.19 32.14 3.32
C GLY A 142 2.71 32.32 3.51
N GLY A 143 3.49 32.06 2.45
CA GLY A 143 4.96 32.16 2.44
C GLY A 143 5.70 30.84 2.70
N PHE A 144 5.00 29.78 3.07
CA PHE A 144 5.55 28.45 3.21
C PHE A 144 5.53 27.71 1.87
N ASN A 145 6.72 27.57 1.27
CA ASN A 145 6.91 26.88 -0.01
C ASN A 145 7.72 25.59 0.20
N ALA A 146 7.24 24.68 1.06
CA ALA A 146 7.91 23.39 1.20
C ALA A 146 7.67 22.53 -0.04
N GLU A 147 8.76 21.94 -0.50
CA GLU A 147 8.78 20.95 -1.55
C GLU A 147 9.10 19.58 -0.97
N LYS A 148 8.48 18.54 -1.51
CA LYS A 148 8.75 17.17 -1.09
C LYS A 148 8.58 16.19 -2.23
N ASP A 149 9.50 15.24 -2.29
CA ASP A 149 9.49 14.18 -3.27
C ASP A 149 8.66 12.98 -2.78
N LEU A 150 7.78 12.51 -3.66
CA LEU A 150 7.07 11.24 -3.54
C LEU A 150 7.59 10.27 -4.59
N LEU A 151 7.83 9.02 -4.21
CA LEU A 151 8.24 7.98 -5.14
C LEU A 151 7.05 7.08 -5.47
N PHE A 152 6.77 6.93 -6.76
CA PHE A 152 5.82 5.94 -7.28
C PHE A 152 6.55 4.82 -7.99
N ASP A 153 6.37 3.60 -7.51
CA ASP A 153 6.93 2.41 -8.12
C ASP A 153 6.15 2.00 -9.36
N ALA A 154 6.88 1.48 -10.35
CA ALA A 154 6.27 0.86 -11.51
C ALA A 154 5.45 -0.35 -11.06
N VAL A 155 4.24 -0.46 -11.60
CA VAL A 155 3.42 -1.66 -11.41
C VAL A 155 4.13 -2.80 -12.13
N VAL A 156 4.65 -3.76 -11.36
CA VAL A 156 5.12 -5.03 -11.92
C VAL A 156 3.88 -5.71 -12.48
N LYS A 157 3.67 -5.60 -13.80
CA LYS A 157 2.70 -6.42 -14.51
C LYS A 157 3.09 -7.87 -14.22
N GLU A 158 2.19 -8.60 -13.57
CA GLU A 158 2.47 -9.87 -12.93
C GLU A 158 3.42 -10.75 -13.75
N ALA A 159 4.52 -11.18 -13.12
CA ALA A 159 5.38 -12.17 -13.72
C ALA A 159 4.64 -13.51 -13.74
N THR A 160 4.28 -13.98 -14.93
CA THR A 160 3.68 -15.31 -15.08
C THR A 160 4.75 -16.35 -14.80
N ARG A 161 4.68 -16.98 -13.63
CA ARG A 161 5.59 -18.06 -13.26
C ARG A 161 5.09 -19.37 -13.86
N ILE A 162 5.79 -19.85 -14.88
CA ILE A 162 5.59 -21.20 -15.41
C ILE A 162 6.38 -22.17 -14.53
N VAL A 163 5.69 -23.05 -13.81
CA VAL A 163 6.31 -24.15 -13.07
C VAL A 163 6.10 -25.42 -13.89
N SER A 164 7.19 -26.01 -14.37
CA SER A 164 7.18 -27.32 -15.02
C SER A 164 7.74 -28.36 -14.07
N SER A 165 6.87 -29.22 -13.54
CA SER A 165 7.27 -30.41 -12.80
C SER A 165 6.96 -31.64 -13.64
N GLY A 166 7.99 -32.24 -14.27
CA GLY A 166 7.93 -33.59 -14.82
C GLY A 166 6.85 -33.85 -15.90
N GLY A 167 7.12 -33.45 -17.14
CA GLY A 167 6.47 -34.00 -18.34
C GLY A 167 5.01 -33.60 -18.59
N GLU A 168 4.35 -32.87 -17.70
CA GLU A 168 3.01 -32.33 -17.94
C GLU A 168 3.03 -30.97 -18.64
N VAL A 169 2.03 -30.77 -19.49
CA VAL A 169 1.74 -29.50 -20.15
C VAL A 169 1.19 -28.54 -19.10
N THR A 170 1.97 -27.53 -18.68
CA THR A 170 1.45 -26.51 -17.77
C THR A 170 0.82 -25.39 -18.58
N VAL A 171 -0.49 -25.17 -18.39
CA VAL A 171 -1.20 -23.99 -18.91
C VAL A 171 -1.20 -22.92 -17.84
N ALA A 172 -0.42 -21.85 -18.05
CA ALA A 172 -0.51 -20.65 -17.24
C ALA A 172 -1.60 -19.74 -17.82
N THR A 173 -2.64 -19.47 -17.04
CA THR A 173 -3.74 -18.58 -17.45
C THR A 173 -3.59 -17.25 -16.72
N HIS A 174 -3.61 -16.15 -17.47
CA HIS A 174 -3.56 -14.80 -16.93
C HIS A 174 -4.99 -14.27 -16.65
N PRO A 175 -5.20 -13.42 -15.63
CA PRO A 175 -6.51 -12.85 -15.31
C PRO A 175 -7.19 -12.11 -16.48
N SER A 176 -6.40 -11.54 -17.40
CA SER A 176 -6.91 -10.87 -18.61
C SER A 176 -7.28 -11.84 -19.76
N GLY A 177 -7.35 -13.15 -19.51
CA GLY A 177 -7.83 -14.15 -20.46
C GLY A 177 -6.81 -14.72 -21.45
N TRP A 178 -5.54 -14.32 -21.38
CA TRP A 178 -4.52 -14.96 -22.21
C TRP A 178 -3.97 -16.23 -21.53
N GLN A 179 -3.64 -17.23 -22.34
CA GLN A 179 -3.07 -18.50 -21.89
C GLN A 179 -1.69 -18.70 -22.51
N MET A 180 -0.73 -19.15 -21.70
CA MET A 180 0.55 -19.66 -22.15
C MET A 180 0.58 -21.16 -21.89
N THR A 181 0.84 -21.94 -22.94
CA THR A 181 0.99 -23.40 -22.82
C THR A 181 2.46 -23.74 -23.02
N GLY A 182 3.10 -24.29 -21.99
CA GLY A 182 4.46 -24.80 -22.07
C GLY A 182 4.45 -26.32 -21.93
N THR A 183 5.11 -27.03 -22.85
CA THR A 183 5.36 -28.48 -22.72
C THR A 183 6.85 -28.67 -22.59
N VAL A 184 7.30 -29.30 -21.49
CA VAL A 184 8.71 -29.70 -21.36
C VAL A 184 8.86 -31.08 -21.96
N GLY A 185 9.26 -31.12 -23.23
CA GLY A 185 9.55 -32.35 -23.94
C GLY A 185 10.84 -33.01 -23.44
N SER A 186 10.81 -34.32 -23.26
CA SER A 186 11.99 -35.13 -23.02
C SER A 186 12.93 -35.06 -24.24
N GLN A 187 14.09 -34.43 -24.06
CA GLN A 187 15.33 -34.51 -24.86
C GLN A 187 15.31 -34.25 -26.39
N PHE A 188 14.16 -34.29 -27.08
CA PHE A 188 14.05 -33.97 -28.51
C PHE A 188 12.66 -33.39 -28.81
N GLY A 189 12.56 -32.07 -28.92
CA GLY A 189 11.32 -31.42 -29.36
C GLY A 189 11.21 -30.02 -28.79
N SER A 190 11.52 -29.03 -29.63
CA SER A 190 11.46 -27.60 -29.35
C SER A 190 10.24 -27.17 -28.52
N VAL A 191 10.46 -26.39 -27.47
CA VAL A 191 9.41 -25.53 -26.89
C VAL A 191 9.01 -24.53 -27.98
N VAL A 192 7.72 -24.31 -28.22
CA VAL A 192 7.22 -23.26 -29.10
C VAL A 192 6.17 -22.49 -28.31
N VAL A 193 6.49 -21.28 -27.87
CA VAL A 193 5.47 -20.33 -27.39
C VAL A 193 5.12 -19.46 -28.58
N GLU A 194 3.87 -19.49 -29.04
CA GLU A 194 3.42 -18.70 -30.18
C GLU A 194 2.46 -17.58 -29.73
N LYS A 195 2.78 -16.33 -30.06
CA LYS A 195 1.88 -15.17 -29.84
C LYS A 195 2.07 -14.13 -30.94
N ASN A 196 0.98 -13.73 -31.59
CA ASN A 196 0.97 -12.68 -32.63
C ASN A 196 2.03 -12.91 -33.73
N GLY A 197 2.31 -14.18 -34.08
CA GLY A 197 3.33 -14.55 -35.06
C GLY A 197 4.75 -14.71 -34.52
N TYR A 198 5.04 -14.32 -33.27
CA TYR A 198 6.35 -14.53 -32.64
C TYR A 198 6.44 -15.92 -32.00
N LYS A 199 7.57 -16.59 -32.18
CA LYS A 199 7.82 -17.95 -31.68
C LYS A 199 9.01 -17.94 -30.73
N LEU A 200 8.78 -18.19 -29.45
CA LEU A 200 9.86 -18.42 -28.49
C LEU A 200 10.22 -19.89 -28.47
N ARG A 201 11.48 -20.20 -28.80
CA ARG A 201 12.02 -21.54 -28.74
C ARG A 201 13.00 -21.67 -27.57
N LEU A 202 12.65 -22.55 -26.65
CA LEU A 202 13.50 -22.90 -25.50
C LEU A 202 14.00 -24.33 -25.70
N GLY A 203 15.32 -24.49 -25.79
CA GLY A 203 15.98 -25.79 -25.84
C GLY A 203 17.02 -25.91 -24.73
N ALA A 204 17.60 -27.09 -24.57
CA ALA A 204 18.68 -27.32 -23.60
C ALA A 204 19.92 -26.44 -23.83
N GLY A 205 20.08 -25.88 -25.05
CA GLY A 205 21.16 -24.97 -25.43
C GLY A 205 20.87 -23.47 -25.25
N GLY A 206 19.72 -23.08 -24.69
CA GLY A 206 19.35 -21.68 -24.47
C GLY A 206 18.04 -21.27 -25.16
N ALA A 207 17.71 -19.98 -25.05
CA ALA A 207 16.51 -19.37 -25.62
C ALA A 207 16.84 -18.61 -26.91
N ALA A 208 16.04 -18.79 -27.95
CA ALA A 208 16.07 -17.99 -29.18
C ALA A 208 14.68 -17.40 -29.48
N ILE A 209 14.64 -16.16 -29.95
CA ILE A 209 13.42 -15.45 -30.37
C ILE A 209 13.43 -15.39 -31.90
N GLU A 210 12.41 -15.97 -32.54
CA GLU A 210 12.13 -15.88 -33.98
C GLU A 210 10.85 -15.06 -34.24
#